data_AF-A0A958G7V3-F1
#
_entry.id   AF-A0A958G7V3-F1
#
_cell.length_a   1.000
_cell.length_b   1.000
_cell.length_c   1.000
_cell.angle_alpha   90.00
_cell.angle_beta   90.00
_cell.angle_gamma   90.00
#
_symmetry.space_group_name_H-M   'P 1'
#
loop_
_entity.id
_entity.type
_entity.pdbx_description
1 polymer ?
#
loop_
_entity_poly.entity_id
_entity_poly.type
_entity_poly.pdbx_seq_one_letter_code
_entity_poly.pdbx_strand_id
1 'polypeptide(L)'
;YTSALHFLNTKIGKGQIFLKFDTVEHDAEKRLLAYVYMKNKTFINAHLLKHGLAQVDTTYPCKHLAKFTNLWKAARTNRNDAEKE
;
A
#
# COMPACT_ATOMS: atom_id res chain seq x y z
N TYR A 1 10.23 2.94 10.44
CA TYR A 1 8.77 3.11 10.67
C TYR A 1 8.30 4.56 10.55
N THR A 2 9.08 5.56 10.96
CA THR A 2 8.72 6.99 10.90
C THR A 2 8.36 7.50 9.50
N SER A 3 9.03 7.04 8.45
CA SER A 3 8.80 7.53 7.07
C SER A 3 7.42 7.15 6.48
N ALA A 4 6.90 5.95 6.80
CA ALA A 4 5.59 5.51 6.31
C ALA A 4 4.45 6.26 7.02
N LEU A 5 4.56 6.44 8.34
CA LEU A 5 3.60 7.24 9.12
C LEU A 5 3.62 8.71 8.67
N HIS A 6 4.80 9.27 8.40
CA HIS A 6 4.92 10.61 7.85
C HIS A 6 4.26 10.74 6.47
N PHE A 7 4.46 9.76 5.57
CA PHE A 7 3.79 9.72 4.28
C PHE A 7 2.26 9.72 4.45
N LEU A 8 1.72 8.88 5.34
CA LEU A 8 0.29 8.84 5.60
C LEU A 8 -0.23 10.15 6.21
N ASN A 9 0.46 10.73 7.19
CA ASN A 9 0.04 12.01 7.80
C ASN A 9 0.04 13.17 6.80
N THR A 10 1.03 13.22 5.92
CA THR A 10 1.10 14.27 4.88
C THR A 10 0.08 14.07 3.76
N LYS A 11 -0.18 12.81 3.36
CA LYS A 11 -1.07 12.48 2.24
C LYS A 11 -2.55 12.36 2.64
N ILE A 12 -2.83 11.76 3.79
CA ILE A 12 -4.18 11.41 4.25
C ILE A 12 -4.68 12.36 5.35
N GLY A 13 -3.78 12.84 6.22
CA GLY A 13 -4.15 13.52 7.47
C GLY A 13 -4.98 14.80 7.36
N LYS A 14 -5.28 15.29 6.15
CA LYS A 14 -6.12 16.47 5.90
C LYS A 14 -7.28 16.23 4.92
N GLY A 15 -7.44 15.00 4.40
CA GLY A 15 -8.33 14.72 3.28
C GLY A 15 -9.34 13.62 3.58
N GLN A 16 -10.48 13.69 2.90
CA GLN A 16 -11.44 12.59 2.88
C GLN A 16 -10.83 11.36 2.18
N ILE A 17 -10.93 10.22 2.85
CA ILE A 17 -10.57 8.91 2.30
C ILE A 17 -11.81 8.07 2.01
N PHE A 18 -11.63 7.13 1.10
CA PHE A 18 -12.61 6.14 0.72
C PHE A 18 -12.01 4.77 0.98
N LEU A 19 -12.78 3.92 1.65
CA LEU A 19 -12.42 2.53 1.88
C LEU A 19 -13.13 1.66 0.86
N LYS A 20 -12.39 0.72 0.30
CA LYS A 20 -12.95 -0.35 -0.54
C LYS A 20 -12.58 -1.68 0.12
N PHE A 21 -13.58 -2.42 0.56
CA PHE A 21 -13.34 -3.71 1.20
C PHE A 21 -12.77 -4.73 0.21
N ASP A 22 -11.96 -5.65 0.72
CA ASP A 22 -11.55 -6.83 -0.04
C ASP A 22 -12.70 -7.87 -0.07
N THR A 23 -12.45 -8.99 -0.73
CA THR A 23 -13.37 -10.14 -0.84
C THR A 23 -13.74 -10.68 0.54
N VAL A 24 -12.82 -10.60 1.48
CA VAL A 24 -13.05 -10.88 2.91
C VAL A 24 -12.92 -9.55 3.64
N GLU A 25 -13.99 -9.09 4.27
CA GLU A 25 -14.02 -7.77 4.92
C GLU A 25 -13.32 -7.78 6.28
N HIS A 26 -13.38 -8.90 7.01
CA HIS A 26 -12.79 -9.05 8.33
C HIS A 26 -11.96 -10.33 8.40
N ASP A 27 -10.76 -10.24 8.96
CA ASP A 27 -9.97 -11.43 9.26
C ASP A 27 -10.45 -12.15 10.53
N ALA A 28 -9.79 -13.25 10.88
CA ALA A 28 -10.10 -14.04 12.07
C ALA A 28 -9.99 -13.23 13.39
N GLU A 29 -9.23 -12.13 13.38
CA GLU A 29 -9.04 -11.23 14.50
C GLU A 29 -9.97 -10.01 14.44
N LYS A 30 -10.97 -10.03 13.55
CA LYS A 30 -11.96 -8.96 13.32
C LYS A 30 -11.33 -7.64 12.85
N ARG A 31 -10.14 -7.68 12.25
CA ARG A 31 -9.54 -6.50 11.61
C ARG A 31 -10.14 -6.30 10.25
N LEU A 32 -10.47 -5.05 9.95
CA LEU A 32 -11.04 -4.64 8.68
C LEU A 32 -9.99 -4.69 7.57
N LEU A 33 -10.23 -5.52 6.56
CA LEU A 33 -9.39 -5.64 5.37
C LEU A 33 -9.93 -4.73 4.27
N ALA A 34 -9.25 -3.60 4.09
CA ALA A 34 -9.68 -2.57 3.14
C ALA A 34 -8.52 -1.93 2.37
N TYR A 35 -8.87 -1.45 1.18
CA TYR A 35 -8.05 -0.62 0.32
C TYR A 35 -8.38 0.85 0.53
N VAL A 36 -7.35 1.68 0.71
CA VAL A 36 -7.51 3.12 0.94
C VAL A 36 -7.34 3.90 -0.35
N TYR A 37 -8.34 4.73 -0.65
CA TYR A 37 -8.34 5.67 -1.77
C TYR A 37 -8.52 7.10 -1.28
N MET A 38 -7.90 8.05 -1.95
CA MET A 38 -8.20 9.47 -1.78
C MET A 38 -9.32 9.92 -2.71
N LYS A 39 -9.89 11.10 -2.45
CA LYS A 39 -10.88 11.76 -3.32
C LYS A 39 -10.44 11.90 -4.78
N ASN A 40 -9.15 12.10 -5.04
CA ASN A 40 -8.59 12.15 -6.40
C ASN A 40 -8.35 10.75 -7.02
N LYS A 41 -8.95 9.69 -6.46
CA LYS A 41 -8.79 8.28 -6.86
C LYS A 41 -7.36 7.73 -6.71
N THR A 42 -6.49 8.41 -5.96
CA THR A 42 -5.14 7.92 -5.67
C THR A 42 -5.21 6.68 -4.79
N PHE A 43 -4.57 5.59 -5.22
CA PHE A 43 -4.56 4.33 -4.48
C PHE A 43 -3.39 4.27 -3.50
N ILE A 44 -3.65 4.55 -2.23
CA ILE A 44 -2.62 4.69 -1.19
C ILE A 44 -1.80 3.41 -1.02
N ASN A 45 -2.45 2.25 -0.93
CA ASN A 45 -1.75 0.98 -0.69
C ASN A 45 -0.72 0.70 -1.78
N ALA A 46 -1.04 1.00 -3.04
CA ALA A 46 -0.10 0.87 -4.16
C ALA A 46 1.05 1.88 -4.08
N HIS A 47 0.79 3.12 -3.66
CA HIS A 47 1.84 4.12 -3.48
C HIS A 47 2.84 3.72 -2.40
N LEU A 48 2.37 3.19 -1.27
CA LEU A 48 3.25 2.70 -0.21
C LEU A 48 4.23 1.65 -0.73
N LEU A 49 3.75 0.69 -1.53
CA LEU A 49 4.58 -0.34 -2.16
C LEU A 49 5.58 0.26 -3.16
N LYS A 50 5.13 1.18 -4.02
CA LYS A 50 5.98 1.84 -5.02
C LYS A 50 7.13 2.64 -4.39
N HIS A 51 6.88 3.31 -3.27
CA HIS A 51 7.90 4.07 -2.54
C HIS A 51 8.74 3.20 -1.59
N GLY A 52 8.49 1.88 -1.55
CA GLY A 52 9.19 0.97 -0.64
C GLY A 52 8.91 1.27 0.85
N LEU A 53 7.75 1.86 1.15
CA LEU A 53 7.29 2.17 2.50
C LEU A 53 6.47 1.03 3.12
N ALA A 54 6.09 0.04 2.31
CA ALA A 54 5.39 -1.18 2.73
C ALA A 54 5.89 -2.39 1.95
N GLN A 55 5.61 -3.58 2.48
CA GLN A 55 5.86 -4.87 1.85
C GLN A 55 4.54 -5.62 1.63
N VAL A 56 4.50 -6.47 0.60
CA VAL A 56 3.36 -7.34 0.33
C VAL A 56 3.41 -8.52 1.28
N ASP A 57 2.34 -8.72 2.03
CA ASP A 57 2.14 -9.95 2.80
C ASP A 57 1.48 -10.99 1.89
N THR A 58 2.16 -12.11 1.69
CA THR A 58 1.69 -13.24 0.87
C THR A 58 0.96 -14.30 1.70
N THR A 59 0.92 -14.15 3.03
CA THR A 59 0.25 -15.10 3.92
C THR A 59 -1.27 -14.94 3.89
N TYR A 60 -1.76 -13.75 3.53
CA TYR A 60 -3.19 -13.45 3.43
C TYR A 60 -3.69 -13.44 1.98
N PRO A 61 -4.82 -14.11 1.68
CA PRO A 61 -5.44 -14.04 0.37
C PRO A 61 -6.04 -12.66 0.15
N CYS A 62 -5.46 -11.88 -0.76
CA CYS A 62 -5.99 -10.57 -1.17
C CYS A 62 -6.24 -10.53 -2.67
N LYS A 63 -7.31 -9.83 -3.09
CA LYS A 63 -7.74 -9.79 -4.50
C LYS A 63 -6.67 -9.23 -5.44
N HIS A 64 -5.82 -8.35 -4.95
CA HIS A 64 -4.80 -7.67 -5.75
C HIS A 64 -3.37 -8.19 -5.51
N LEU A 65 -3.20 -9.40 -4.96
CA LEU A 65 -1.88 -9.94 -4.61
C LEU A 65 -0.87 -9.87 -5.76
N ALA A 66 -1.23 -10.38 -6.95
CA ALA A 66 -0.35 -10.37 -8.12
C ALA A 66 0.09 -8.94 -8.52
N LYS A 67 -0.84 -7.98 -8.48
CA LYS A 67 -0.56 -6.57 -8.80
C LYS A 67 0.40 -5.96 -7.79
N PHE A 68 0.18 -6.21 -6.50
CA PHE A 68 1.04 -5.69 -5.44
C PHE A 68 2.43 -6.31 -5.48
N THR A 69 2.54 -7.61 -5.70
CA THR A 69 3.82 -8.31 -5.84
C THR A 69 4.64 -7.71 -6.98
N ASN A 70 4.01 -7.41 -8.12
CA ASN A 70 4.69 -6.77 -9.24
C ASN A 70 5.15 -5.35 -8.91
N LEU A 71 4.30 -4.54 -8.24
CA LEU A 71 4.67 -3.20 -7.81
C LEU A 71 5.84 -3.20 -6.82
N TRP A 72 5.84 -4.14 -5.88
CA TRP A 72 6.89 -4.28 -4.88
C TRP A 72 8.22 -4.73 -5.50
N LYS A 73 8.19 -5.69 -6.44
CA LYS A 73 9.36 -6.08 -7.23
C LYS A 73 9.91 -4.90 -8.02
N ALA A 74 9.06 -4.17 -8.75
CA ALA A 74 9.45 -3.01 -9.52
C ALA A 74 10.08 -1.90 -8.66
N ALA A 75 9.54 -1.65 -7.46
CA ALA A 75 10.10 -0.68 -6.52
C ALA A 75 11.51 -1.05 -6.05
N ARG A 76 11.82 -2.34 -5.91
CA ARG A 76 13.16 -2.84 -5.55
C ARG A 76 14.14 -2.74 -6.72
N THR A 77 13.70 -3.04 -7.95
CA THR A 77 14.54 -2.92 -9.14
C THR A 77 15.01 -1.47 -9.34
N ASN A 78 14.13 -0.48 -9.18
CA ASN A 78 14.48 0.94 -9.38
C ASN A 78 15.43 1.52 -8.31
N ARG A 79 15.60 0.87 -7.14
CA ARG A 79 16.60 1.31 -6.13
C ARG A 79 18.02 0.94 -6.51
N ASN A 80 18.22 -0.18 -7.22
CA ASN A 80 19.54 -0.67 -7.58
C ASN A 80 20.23 0.19 -8.67
N ASP A 81 19.47 1.01 -9.39
CA ASP A 81 20.00 1.99 -10.37
C ASP A 81 20.38 3.33 -9.72
N ALA A 82 19.82 3.67 -8.55
CA ALA A 82 20.07 4.95 -7.85
C ALA A 82 21.26 4.90 -6.86
N GLU A 83 21.80 3.72 -6.56
CA GLU A 83 23.01 3.53 -5.74
C GLU A 83 24.27 3.29 -6.60
N LYS A 84 24.20 3.60 -7.91
CA LYS A 84 25.33 3.50 -8.86
C LYS A 84 25.90 4.84 -9.34
N GLU A 85 25.47 5.97 -8.78
CA GLU A 85 26.09 7.30 -9.00
C GLU A 85 26.86 7.78 -7.78
#